data_AF-A0A0D2RJ20-F1
#
_entry.id   AF-A0A0D2RJ20-F1
#
_cell.length_a   1.000
_cell.length_b   1.000
_cell.length_c   1.000
_cell.angle_alpha   90.00
_cell.angle_beta   90.00
_cell.angle_gamma   90.00
#
_symmetry.space_group_name_H-M   'P 1'
#
loop_
_entity.id
_entity.type
_entity.pdbx_description
1 polymer ?
#
loop_
_entity_poly.entity_id
_entity_poly.type
_entity_poly.pdbx_seq_one_letter_code
_entity_poly.pdbx_strand_id
1 'polypeptide(L)'
;MDLKTGEEDNGIKAPKKQDGLEGGGNSKMKGNESISGKDMIFRADQIDLKSLDMQLEKHLSRVWSRNIEKQRLAEEWEINLAKLDLRNVIAHGTYGTIYRATYDNQGVAVLQS
;
A
#
# COMPACT_ATOMS: atom_id res chain seq x y z
N MET A 1 -14.04 44.70 -62.71
CA MET A 1 -13.48 45.11 -61.41
C MET A 1 -14.65 45.59 -60.58
N ASP A 2 -14.83 44.98 -59.43
CA ASP A 2 -16.12 44.57 -58.88
C ASP A 2 -16.88 45.65 -58.08
N LEU A 3 -18.17 45.41 -57.94
CA LEU A 3 -19.21 46.29 -57.41
C LEU A 3 -19.34 46.21 -55.87
N LYS A 4 -19.54 47.39 -55.28
CA LYS A 4 -20.34 47.73 -54.08
C LYS A 4 -20.54 46.69 -52.96
N THR A 5 -20.05 47.10 -51.78
CA THR A 5 -20.49 46.75 -50.43
C THR A 5 -22.01 46.72 -50.25
N GLY A 6 -22.50 45.64 -49.62
CA GLY A 6 -23.81 45.54 -49.00
C GLY A 6 -23.70 44.59 -47.79
N GLU A 7 -24.04 45.10 -46.62
CA GLU A 7 -24.16 44.37 -45.35
C GLU A 7 -25.45 43.53 -45.31
N GLU A 8 -25.34 42.32 -44.75
CA GLU A 8 -26.42 41.70 -43.98
C GLU A 8 -25.82 40.76 -42.93
N ASP A 9 -25.51 41.35 -41.76
CA ASP A 9 -25.29 40.65 -40.49
C ASP A 9 -26.65 40.28 -39.89
N ASN A 10 -26.84 39.01 -39.56
CA ASN A 10 -28.08 38.50 -39.00
C ASN A 10 -27.76 37.44 -37.94
N GLY A 11 -28.04 37.72 -36.66
CA GLY A 11 -28.07 36.66 -35.64
C GLY A 11 -27.78 36.98 -34.17
N ILE A 12 -28.29 38.09 -33.63
CA ILE A 12 -28.93 38.24 -32.30
C ILE A 12 -28.47 37.33 -31.12
N LYS A 13 -27.76 37.98 -30.17
CA LYS A 13 -27.86 37.96 -28.67
C LYS A 13 -27.60 36.70 -27.83
N ALA A 14 -26.66 36.88 -26.87
CA ALA A 14 -26.57 36.16 -25.59
C ALA A 14 -27.75 36.47 -24.64
N PRO A 15 -28.03 35.59 -23.63
CA PRO A 15 -27.52 35.88 -22.28
C PRO A 15 -27.12 34.63 -21.43
N LYS A 16 -26.74 34.91 -20.18
CA LYS A 16 -25.93 34.13 -19.21
C LYS A 16 -26.58 32.92 -18.51
N LYS A 17 -25.67 32.03 -18.06
CA LYS A 17 -25.60 31.20 -16.82
C LYS A 17 -26.89 30.68 -16.19
N GLN A 18 -26.98 29.35 -15.98
CA GLN A 18 -27.43 28.74 -14.71
C GLN A 18 -26.70 27.41 -14.49
N ASP A 19 -25.90 27.36 -13.43
CA ASP A 19 -25.43 26.14 -12.77
C ASP A 19 -26.61 25.50 -12.05
N GLY A 20 -26.80 24.19 -12.22
CA GLY A 20 -27.83 23.44 -11.50
C GLY A 20 -28.28 22.20 -12.26
N LEU A 21 -27.63 21.07 -11.99
CA LEU A 21 -28.27 19.77 -12.13
C LEU A 21 -28.08 19.03 -10.82
N GLU A 22 -29.10 19.18 -9.98
CA GLU A 22 -29.40 18.25 -8.91
C GLU A 22 -29.57 16.86 -9.51
N GLY A 23 -28.81 15.91 -8.99
CA GLY A 23 -28.97 14.49 -9.22
C GLY A 23 -28.77 13.77 -7.90
N GLY A 24 -29.69 13.99 -6.96
CA GLY A 24 -29.77 13.23 -5.72
C GLY A 24 -30.00 11.75 -6.03
N GLY A 25 -28.94 10.95 -5.87
CA GLY A 25 -28.96 9.50 -5.97
C GLY A 25 -28.27 8.91 -4.75
N ASN A 26 -28.96 8.91 -3.63
CA ASN A 26 -28.63 8.19 -2.41
C ASN A 26 -28.68 6.67 -2.65
N SER A 27 -27.60 6.07 -3.16
CA SER A 27 -27.41 4.63 -3.09
C SER A 27 -26.66 4.26 -1.82
N LYS A 28 -27.46 3.93 -0.80
CA LYS A 28 -27.06 3.20 0.39
C LYS A 28 -26.50 1.84 -0.05
N MET A 29 -25.18 1.75 -0.22
CA MET A 29 -24.48 0.49 -0.50
C MET A 29 -24.46 -0.36 0.77
N LYS A 30 -25.59 -1.02 1.05
CA LYS A 30 -25.64 -2.16 1.96
C LYS A 30 -25.28 -3.39 1.14
N GLY A 31 -23.99 -3.69 1.07
CA GLY A 31 -23.44 -4.86 0.40
C GLY A 31 -22.38 -5.51 1.29
N ASN A 32 -22.77 -6.55 1.99
CA ASN A 32 -21.89 -7.59 2.49
C ASN A 32 -21.40 -8.43 1.30
N GLU A 33 -20.62 -7.83 0.40
CA GLU A 33 -20.05 -8.50 -0.76
C GLU A 33 -18.62 -8.93 -0.45
N SER A 34 -18.40 -10.25 -0.44
CA SER A 34 -17.06 -10.83 -0.47
C SER A 34 -16.43 -10.52 -1.82
N ILE A 35 -15.69 -9.43 -1.87
CA ILE A 35 -14.96 -8.94 -3.03
C ILE A 35 -13.96 -10.01 -3.48
N SER A 36 -14.29 -10.70 -4.58
CA SER A 36 -13.35 -11.59 -5.27
C SER A 36 -12.35 -10.70 -6.00
N GLY A 37 -11.04 -10.93 -5.79
CA GLY A 37 -9.94 -10.03 -6.19
C GLY A 37 -9.75 -9.80 -7.69
N LYS A 38 -10.70 -10.21 -8.54
CA LYS A 38 -10.64 -10.09 -10.00
C LYS A 38 -11.20 -8.76 -10.54
N ASP A 39 -11.89 -7.97 -9.72
CA ASP A 39 -12.61 -6.76 -10.16
C ASP A 39 -12.10 -5.43 -9.55
N MET A 40 -10.90 -5.40 -8.96
CA MET A 40 -10.35 -4.19 -8.29
C MET A 40 -9.45 -3.34 -9.19
N ILE A 41 -9.96 -2.92 -10.36
CA ILE A 41 -9.25 -1.95 -11.21
C ILE A 41 -9.84 -0.57 -10.95
N PHE A 42 -9.19 0.21 -10.09
CA PHE A 42 -9.59 1.58 -9.76
C PHE A 42 -8.70 2.60 -10.48
N ARG A 43 -9.28 3.72 -10.91
CA ARG A 43 -8.47 4.86 -11.34
C ARG A 43 -7.74 5.45 -10.12
N ALA A 44 -6.51 5.90 -10.31
CA ALA A 44 -5.66 6.37 -9.22
C ALA A 44 -6.28 7.54 -8.42
N ASP A 45 -7.09 8.39 -9.07
CA ASP A 45 -7.80 9.52 -8.46
C ASP A 45 -8.96 9.10 -7.55
N GLN A 46 -9.40 7.84 -7.62
CA GLN A 46 -10.57 7.33 -6.91
C GLN A 46 -10.22 6.51 -5.67
N ILE A 47 -8.92 6.27 -5.43
CA ILE A 47 -8.46 5.46 -4.31
C ILE A 47 -8.30 6.38 -3.09
N ASP A 48 -9.18 6.19 -2.10
CA ASP A 48 -8.98 6.79 -0.77
C ASP A 48 -8.07 5.89 0.07
N LEU A 49 -6.82 6.34 0.27
CA LEU A 49 -5.83 5.61 1.06
C LEU A 49 -6.30 5.33 2.49
N LYS A 50 -7.12 6.21 3.08
CA LYS A 50 -7.60 6.03 4.47
C LYS A 50 -8.55 4.85 4.59
N SER A 51 -9.45 4.71 3.62
CA SER A 51 -10.39 3.57 3.58
C SER A 51 -9.65 2.23 3.41
N LEU A 52 -8.61 2.21 2.58
CA LEU A 52 -7.79 1.03 2.35
C LEU A 52 -6.97 0.65 3.58
N ASP A 53 -6.38 1.64 4.25
CA ASP A 53 -5.63 1.44 5.49
C ASP A 53 -6.53 0.87 6.61
N MET A 54 -7.75 1.39 6.76
CA MET A 54 -8.72 0.85 7.73
C MET A 54 -9.15 -0.59 7.42
N GLN A 55 -9.30 -0.95 6.14
CA GLN A 55 -9.59 -2.33 5.74
C GLN A 55 -8.41 -3.27 6.02
N LEU A 56 -7.19 -2.78 5.79
CA LEU A 56 -5.96 -3.49 6.12
C LEU A 56 -5.88 -3.71 7.63
N GLU A 57 -5.94 -2.66 8.43
CA GLU A 57 -5.87 -2.73 9.91
C GLU A 57 -6.92 -3.69 10.50
N LYS A 58 -8.16 -3.66 9.97
CA LYS A 58 -9.21 -4.60 10.38
C LYS A 58 -8.89 -6.05 10.02
N HIS A 59 -8.22 -6.29 8.90
CA HIS A 59 -7.81 -7.64 8.50
C HIS A 59 -6.62 -8.11 9.35
N LEU A 60 -5.62 -7.24 9.53
CA LEU A 60 -4.44 -7.48 10.34
C LEU A 60 -4.81 -7.77 11.80
N SER A 61 -5.64 -6.93 12.43
CA SER A 61 -6.14 -7.18 13.79
C SER A 61 -6.90 -8.50 13.90
N ARG A 62 -7.62 -8.93 12.86
CA ARG A 62 -8.40 -10.18 12.89
C ARG A 62 -7.56 -11.43 12.62
N VAL A 63 -6.56 -11.33 11.74
CA VAL A 63 -5.70 -12.46 11.33
C VAL A 63 -4.50 -12.61 12.26
N TRP A 64 -3.82 -11.50 12.62
CA TRP A 64 -2.65 -11.55 13.49
C TRP A 64 -3.00 -11.76 14.97
N SER A 65 -4.11 -11.24 15.49
CA SER A 65 -4.49 -11.49 16.90
C SER A 65 -4.78 -12.97 17.20
N ARG A 66 -5.05 -13.79 16.18
CA ARG A 66 -5.27 -15.24 16.36
C ARG A 66 -3.98 -16.06 16.20
N ASN A 67 -2.94 -15.49 15.61
CA ASN A 67 -1.71 -16.19 15.25
C ASN A 67 -0.54 -15.89 16.20
N ILE A 68 -0.54 -14.74 16.87
CA ILE A 68 0.61 -14.27 17.68
C ILE A 68 0.86 -15.12 18.94
N GLU A 69 -0.18 -15.69 19.55
CA GLU A 69 -0.07 -16.27 20.90
C GLU A 69 0.14 -17.78 20.96
N LYS A 70 -0.11 -18.55 19.87
CA LYS A 70 -0.19 -20.02 20.01
C LYS A 70 0.96 -20.83 19.44
N GLN A 71 1.49 -20.56 18.26
CA GLN A 71 2.62 -21.31 17.71
C GLN A 71 3.20 -20.51 16.55
N ARG A 72 4.04 -19.51 16.83
CA ARG A 72 5.02 -19.17 15.79
C ARG A 72 6.00 -20.34 15.74
N LEU A 73 5.79 -21.21 14.75
CA LEU A 73 6.82 -22.15 14.33
C LEU A 73 8.03 -21.29 13.97
N ALA A 74 9.18 -21.60 14.54
CA ALA A 74 10.41 -20.89 14.19
C ALA A 74 10.52 -20.91 12.66
N GLU A 75 10.53 -19.72 12.05
CA GLU A 75 10.69 -19.62 10.61
C GLU A 75 12.06 -20.17 10.21
N GLU A 76 12.21 -20.63 8.96
CA GLU A 76 13.47 -21.19 8.48
C GLU A 76 14.67 -20.22 8.65
N TRP A 77 14.39 -18.92 8.65
CA TRP A 77 15.39 -17.85 8.84
C TRP A 77 15.65 -17.49 10.30
N GLU A 78 14.90 -18.05 11.25
CA GLU A 78 15.13 -17.83 12.68
C GLU A 78 16.28 -18.69 13.18
N ILE A 79 17.36 -18.03 13.60
CA ILE A 79 18.50 -18.71 14.20
C ILE A 79 18.22 -19.03 15.67
N ASN A 80 18.56 -20.25 16.10
CA ASN A 80 18.51 -20.60 17.51
C ASN A 80 19.79 -20.14 18.21
N LEU A 81 19.70 -19.10 19.03
CA LEU A 81 20.85 -18.55 19.76
C LEU A 81 21.51 -19.55 20.72
N ALA A 82 20.77 -20.54 21.24
CA ALA A 82 21.34 -21.57 22.11
C ALA A 82 22.28 -22.54 21.35
N LYS A 83 22.17 -22.61 20.02
CA LYS A 83 23.07 -23.39 19.15
C LYS A 83 24.27 -22.59 18.67
N LEU A 84 24.31 -21.28 18.95
CA LEU A 84 25.37 -20.38 18.51
C LEU A 84 26.40 -20.20 19.63
N ASP A 85 27.65 -20.54 19.34
CA ASP A 85 28.79 -20.35 20.23
C ASP A 85 29.73 -19.27 19.67
N LEU A 86 29.73 -18.07 20.28
CA LEU A 86 30.61 -16.97 19.89
C LEU A 86 32.00 -17.18 20.49
N ARG A 87 33.04 -17.13 19.65
CA ARG A 87 34.41 -17.38 20.09
C ARG A 87 35.23 -16.11 20.19
N ASN A 88 35.65 -15.56 19.05
CA ASN A 88 36.62 -14.47 19.01
C ASN A 88 36.16 -13.39 18.04
N VAL A 89 36.54 -12.14 18.29
CA VAL A 89 36.43 -11.06 17.31
C VAL A 89 37.38 -11.32 16.15
N ILE A 90 36.89 -11.15 14.92
CA ILE A 90 37.68 -11.22 13.68
C ILE A 90 38.00 -9.80 13.19
N ALA A 91 37.02 -8.90 13.23
CA ALA A 91 37.17 -7.55 12.71
C ALA A 91 36.17 -6.58 13.33
N HIS A 92 36.50 -5.29 13.30
CA HIS A 92 35.56 -4.21 13.59
C HIS A 92 35.26 -3.47 12.28
N GLY A 93 33.98 -3.23 12.02
CA GLY A 93 33.50 -2.49 10.86
C GLY A 93 32.64 -1.30 11.28
N THR A 94 32.17 -0.54 10.29
CA THR A 94 31.32 0.64 10.52
C THR A 94 29.94 0.30 11.08
N TYR A 95 29.47 -0.94 10.86
CA TYR A 95 28.15 -1.41 11.26
C TYR A 95 28.18 -2.41 12.43
N GLY A 96 29.35 -2.59 13.06
CA GLY A 96 29.49 -3.50 14.19
C GLY A 96 30.79 -4.30 14.19
N THR A 97 30.86 -5.27 15.09
CA THR A 97 31.97 -6.19 15.26
C THR A 97 31.63 -7.56 14.68
N ILE A 98 32.54 -8.11 13.88
CA ILE A 98 32.41 -9.45 13.31
C ILE A 98 33.07 -10.45 14.24
N TYR A 99 32.30 -11.43 14.70
CA TYR A 99 32.77 -12.53 15.54
C TYR A 99 32.88 -13.82 14.72
N ARG A 100 33.91 -14.60 15.00
CA ARG A 100 33.99 -16.02 14.65
C ARG A 100 33.11 -16.77 15.61
N ALA A 101 32.15 -17.51 15.08
CA ALA A 101 31.27 -18.34 15.88
C ALA A 101 31.16 -19.75 15.28
N THR A 102 30.60 -20.67 16.06
CA THR A 102 30.22 -22.00 15.60
C THR A 102 28.72 -22.17 15.79
N TYR A 103 28.02 -22.54 14.73
CA TYR A 103 26.59 -22.87 14.76
C TYR A 103 26.43 -24.32 14.32
N ASP A 104 25.90 -25.17 15.20
CA ASP A 104 25.71 -26.61 14.92
C ASP A 104 26.97 -27.32 14.36
N ASN A 105 28.13 -27.03 14.97
CA ASN A 105 29.47 -27.50 14.55
C ASN A 105 29.97 -26.97 13.20
N GLN A 106 29.25 -26.05 12.55
CA GLN A 106 29.69 -25.34 11.36
C GLN A 106 30.31 -23.99 11.74
N GLY A 107 31.46 -23.67 11.16
CA GLY A 107 32.10 -22.37 11.35
C GLY A 107 31.32 -21.27 10.62
N VAL A 108 30.91 -20.23 11.35
CA VAL A 108 30.14 -19.09 10.84
C VAL A 108 30.72 -17.76 11.30
N ALA A 109 30.38 -16.68 10.60
CA ALA A 109 30.71 -15.31 11.01
C ALA A 109 29.43 -14.58 11.41
N VAL A 110 29.45 -13.93 12.57
CA VAL A 110 28.29 -13.23 13.13
C VAL A 110 28.61 -11.75 13.23
N LEU A 111 27.75 -10.90 12.69
CA LEU A 111 27.82 -9.45 12.86
C LEU A 111 27.02 -9.06 14.11
N GLN A 112 27.68 -8.38 15.04
CA GLN A 112 27.06 -7.78 16.22
C GLN A 112 27.17 -6.25 16.08
N SER A 113 26.05 -5.57 15.87
CA SER A 113 25.96 -4.10 15.72
C SER A 113 25.94 -3.38 17.05
#